data_AF-A0A9Y1BM51-F1
#
_entry.id   AF-A0A9Y1BM51-F1
#
_cell.length_a   1.000
_cell.length_b   1.000
_cell.length_c   1.000
_cell.angle_alpha   90.00
_cell.angle_beta   90.00
_cell.angle_gamma   90.00
#
_symmetry.space_group_name_H-M   'P 1'
#
loop_
_entity.id
_entity.type
_entity.pdbx_description
1 polymer ?
#
loop_
_entity_poly.entity_id
_entity_poly.type
_entity_poly.pdbx_seq_one_letter_code
_entity_poly.pdbx_strand_id
1 'polypeptide(L)' 'MPKVDLDEVEFVTETTLTIRESRRRTTVPKEIVEALELKNGDKIRWILFYDGTIQITKVKKRKITEG' A
#
# COMPACT_ATOMS: atom_id res chain seq x y z
N MET A 1 -7.96 16.78 -1.61
CA MET A 1 -8.20 15.42 -2.09
C MET A 1 -7.46 15.28 -3.42
N PRO A 2 -6.64 14.24 -3.64
CA PRO A 2 -6.09 14.00 -4.97
C PRO A 2 -7.23 13.98 -5.99
N LYS A 3 -7.00 14.54 -7.19
CA LYS A 3 -7.94 14.37 -8.29
C LYS A 3 -7.79 12.94 -8.77
N VAL A 4 -8.71 12.07 -8.34
CA VAL A 4 -8.79 10.69 -8.78
C VAL A 4 -10.01 10.58 -9.66
N ASP A 5 -9.85 10.02 -10.86
CA ASP A 5 -10.99 9.66 -11.70
C ASP A 5 -11.67 8.45 -11.07
N LEU A 6 -12.92 8.61 -10.64
CA LEU A 6 -13.64 7.56 -9.93
C LEU A 6 -13.98 6.37 -10.83
N ASP A 7 -14.00 6.57 -12.15
CA ASP A 7 -14.23 5.48 -13.11
C ASP A 7 -13.04 4.51 -13.19
N GLU A 8 -11.86 4.95 -12.74
CA GLU A 8 -10.64 4.14 -12.67
C GLU A 8 -10.38 3.55 -11.26
N VAL A 9 -11.34 3.70 -10.33
CA VAL A 9 -11.18 3.31 -8.93
C VAL A 9 -12.04 2.11 -8.56
N GLU A 10 -11.38 1.01 -8.18
CA GLU A 10 -12.06 -0.19 -7.72
C GLU A 10 -12.54 -0.07 -6.26
N PHE A 11 -11.79 0.62 -5.39
CA PHE A 11 -12.08 0.68 -3.96
C PHE A 11 -11.45 1.90 -3.27
N VAL A 12 -12.20 2.55 -2.37
CA VAL A 12 -11.73 3.67 -1.53
C VAL A 12 -12.09 3.41 -0.08
N THR A 13 -11.11 3.52 0.81
CA THR A 13 -11.34 3.50 2.26
C THR A 13 -10.20 4.21 2.98
N GLU A 14 -10.45 4.70 4.20
CA GLU A 14 -9.42 5.22 5.09
C GLU A 14 -9.06 4.23 6.21
N THR A 15 -7.82 4.31 6.66
CA THR A 15 -7.37 3.61 7.87
C THR A 15 -6.68 4.59 8.80
N THR A 16 -6.86 4.40 10.11
CA THR A 16 -6.30 5.30 11.11
C THR A 16 -4.85 4.92 11.43
N LEU A 17 -3.94 5.90 11.28
CA LEU A 17 -2.55 5.75 11.72
C LEU A 17 -2.48 5.70 13.25
N THR A 18 -1.86 4.66 13.79
CA THR A 18 -1.52 4.57 15.22
C THR A 18 -0.02 4.81 15.42
N ILE A 19 0.32 5.82 16.22
CA ILE A 19 1.68 6.13 16.65
C ILE A 19 1.83 5.80 18.13
N ARG A 20 2.75 4.90 18.48
CA ARG A 20 3.14 4.60 19.87
C ARG A 20 4.65 4.54 19.94
N GLU A 21 5.25 5.50 20.66
CA GLU A 21 6.70 5.67 20.75
C GLU A 21 7.33 5.71 19.34
N SER A 22 8.24 4.78 19.04
CA SER A 22 8.89 4.64 17.73
C SER A 22 8.08 3.84 16.71
N ARG A 23 6.97 3.20 17.09
CA ARG A 23 6.17 2.36 16.20
C ARG A 23 5.04 3.14 15.55
N ARG A 24 5.02 3.12 14.22
CA ARG A 24 3.97 3.69 13.37
C ARG A 24 3.31 2.55 12.61
N ARG A 25 2.01 2.36 12.80
CA ARG A 25 1.25 1.24 12.26
C ARG A 25 -0.04 1.74 11.65
N THR A 26 -0.37 1.23 10.47
CA THR A 26 -1.73 1.26 9.95
C THR A 26 -2.13 -0.14 9.54
N THR A 27 -3.43 -0.41 9.53
CA THR A 27 -3.99 -1.64 9.00
C THR A 27 -4.05 -1.53 7.47
N VAL A 28 -3.75 -2.61 6.75
CA VAL A 28 -4.06 -2.70 5.32
C VAL A 28 -5.50 -3.21 5.23
N PRO A 29 -6.42 -2.50 4.54
CA PRO A 29 -7.81 -2.94 4.38
C PRO A 29 -7.92 -4.35 3.79
N LYS A 30 -8.96 -5.08 4.18
CA LYS A 30 -9.18 -6.48 3.74
C LYS A 30 -9.28 -6.56 2.21
N GLU A 31 -10.01 -5.63 1.61
CA GLU A 31 -10.25 -5.54 0.18
C GLU A 31 -8.93 -5.38 -0.60
N ILE A 32 -8.00 -4.58 -0.07
CA ILE A 32 -6.66 -4.41 -0.65
C ILE A 32 -5.82 -5.68 -0.50
N VAL A 33 -5.91 -6.37 0.65
CA VAL A 33 -5.20 -7.64 0.88
C VAL A 33 -5.66 -8.71 -0.12
N GLU A 34 -6.96 -8.84 -0.31
CA GLU A 34 -7.57 -9.81 -1.23
C GLU A 34 -7.27 -9.46 -2.69
N ALA A 35 -7.51 -8.22 -3.13
CA ALA A 35 -7.29 -7.79 -4.52
C ALA A 35 -5.82 -7.91 -4.96
N LEU A 36 -4.88 -7.69 -4.04
CA LEU A 36 -3.44 -7.77 -4.34
C LEU A 36 -2.81 -9.14 -4.04
N GLU A 37 -3.60 -10.08 -3.50
CA GLU A 37 -3.20 -11.41 -3.01
C GLU A 37 -2.03 -11.35 -2.01
N LEU A 38 -2.08 -10.37 -1.11
CA LEU A 38 -1.00 -10.15 -0.13
C LEU A 38 -1.00 -11.25 0.93
N LYS A 39 0.20 -11.70 1.30
CA LYS A 39 0.40 -12.71 2.34
C LYS A 39 1.31 -12.19 3.45
N ASN A 40 1.28 -12.87 4.59
CA ASN A 40 2.21 -12.61 5.68
C ASN A 40 3.66 -12.64 5.17
N GLY A 41 4.42 -11.59 5.47
CA GLY A 41 5.80 -11.42 5.03
C GLY A 41 5.98 -10.73 3.67
N ASP A 42 4.91 -10.48 2.92
CA ASP A 42 5.01 -9.63 1.74
C ASP A 42 5.29 -8.16 2.12
N LYS A 43 5.98 -7.46 1.23
CA LYS A 43 6.42 -6.08 1.47
C LYS A 43 5.54 -5.10 0.72
N ILE A 44 5.19 -4.02 1.40
CA ILE A 44 4.52 -2.85 0.83
C ILE A 44 5.55 -1.73 0.69
N ARG A 45 5.55 -1.08 -0.48
CA ARG A 45 6.41 0.07 -0.77
C ARG A 45 5.60 1.35 -0.63
N TRP A 46 6.16 2.28 0.13
CA TRP A 46 5.68 3.63 0.28
C TRP A 46 6.62 4.56 -0.48
N ILE A 47 6.08 5.40 -1.34
CA ILE A 47 6.81 6.41 -2.10
C ILE A 47 6.24 7.76 -1.68
N LEU A 48 7.08 8.63 -1.11
CA LEU A 48 6.75 10.01 -0.81
C LEU A 48 7.27 10.88 -1.96
N PHE A 49 6.38 11.60 -2.63
CA PHE A 49 6.75 12.57 -3.65
C PHE A 49 7.03 13.95 -3.02
N TYR A 50 7.76 14.80 -3.73
CA TYR A 50 8.12 16.14 -3.24
C TYR A 50 6.90 17.04 -3.00
N ASP A 51 5.76 16.76 -3.65
CA ASP A 51 4.50 17.47 -3.44
C ASP A 51 3.71 16.99 -2.21
N GLY A 52 4.26 16.04 -1.45
CA GLY A 52 3.64 15.48 -0.25
C GLY A 52 2.63 14.37 -0.52
N THR A 53 2.37 14.01 -1.78
CA THR A 53 1.56 12.85 -2.11
C THR A 53 2.29 11.55 -1.79
N ILE A 54 1.54 10.50 -1.46
CA ILE A 54 2.08 9.17 -1.19
C ILE A 54 1.46 8.20 -2.19
N GLN A 55 2.30 7.35 -2.79
CA GLN A 55 1.85 6.18 -3.51
C GLN A 55 2.28 4.91 -2.77
N ILE A 56 1.32 4.00 -2.61
CA ILE A 56 1.51 2.70 -1.97
C ILE A 56 1.43 1.62 -3.05
N THR A 57 2.42 0.72 -3.10
CA THR A 57 2.46 -0.38 -4.09
C THR A 57 2.93 -1.69 -3.47
N LYS A 58 2.44 -2.83 -4.00
CA LYS A 58 3.00 -4.15 -3.63
C LYS A 58 4.38 -4.35 -4.22
N VAL A 59 5.32 -4.89 -3.45
CA VAL A 59 6.65 -5.23 -3.96
C VAL A 59 6.60 -6.60 -4.63
N LYS A 60 6.80 -6.65 -5.95
CA LYS A 60 6.97 -7.93 -6.67
C LYS A 60 8.26 -8.60 -6.21
N LYS A 61 8.19 -9.87 -5.80
CA LYS A 61 9.39 -10.70 -5.58
C LYS A 61 10.09 -10.87 -6.93
N ARG A 62 11.37 -10.51 -7.04
CA ARG A 62 12.16 -10.87 -8.21
C ARG A 62 12.25 -12.39 -8.24
N LYS A 63 11.86 -13.02 -9.35
CA LYS A 63 12.28 -14.39 -9.62
C LYS A 63 13.78 -14.31 -9.86
N ILE A 64 14.58 -14.94 -9.00
CA ILE A 64 15.97 -15.23 -9.34
C ILE A 64 15.86 -16.34 -10.37
N THR A 65 16.13 -16.04 -11.64
CA THR A 65 16.34 -17.08 -12.64
C THR A 65 17.74 -17.61 -12.38
N GLU A 66 17.84 -18.80 -11.79
CA GLU A 66 19.09 -19.54 -11.73
C GLU A 66 19.48 -19.89 -13.17
N GLY A 67 20.69 -19.50 -13.56
CA GLY A 67 21.33 -19.89 -14.82
C GLY A 67 22.22 -21.10 -14.62
#